data_AF-A0A941A1D7-F1
#
_entry.id   AF-A0A941A1D7-F1
#
_cell.length_a   1.000
_cell.length_b   1.000
_cell.length_c   1.000
_cell.angle_alpha   90.00
_cell.angle_beta   90.00
_cell.angle_gamma   90.00
#
_symmetry.space_group_name_H-M   'P 1'
#
loop_
_entity.id
_entity.type
_entity.pdbx_description
1 polymer ?
#
loop_
_entity_poly.entity_id
_entity_poly.type
_entity_poly.pdbx_seq_one_letter_code
_entity_poly.pdbx_strand_id
1 'polypeptide(L)'
;MDNDDASAARVWDITCALLQYLETAPAAKDTLEGIAQWWLWLELTEPVLKDVKQAVALLVSKGIILETRREGMSPYYGLNPQRRQMISSILSGLEGRSTLH
;
A
#
# COMPACT_ATOMS: atom_id res chain seq x y z
N MET A 1 22.30 11.92 -10.10
CA MET A 1 22.14 11.27 -8.79
C MET A 1 20.68 11.44 -8.37
N ASP A 2 19.68 10.97 -9.15
CA ASP A 2 18.32 11.57 -9.06
C ASP A 2 17.13 10.64 -9.39
N ASN A 3 17.31 9.32 -9.51
CA ASN A 3 16.19 8.41 -9.84
C ASN A 3 15.62 7.65 -8.63
N ASP A 4 16.42 7.39 -7.59
CA ASP A 4 15.98 6.63 -6.41
C ASP A 4 15.04 7.43 -5.49
N ASP A 5 15.25 8.75 -5.39
CA ASP A 5 14.46 9.62 -4.50
C ASP A 5 13.00 9.77 -5.00
N ALA A 6 12.81 9.91 -6.31
CA ALA A 6 11.49 9.97 -6.93
C ALA A 6 10.73 8.64 -6.81
N SER A 7 11.41 7.50 -6.89
CA SER A 7 10.80 6.19 -6.65
C SER A 7 10.41 6.00 -5.19
N ALA A 8 11.25 6.43 -4.24
CA ALA A 8 10.94 6.35 -2.82
C ALA A 8 9.71 7.20 -2.43
N ALA A 9 9.59 8.41 -2.98
CA ALA A 9 8.42 9.26 -2.81
C ALA A 9 7.14 8.58 -3.35
N ARG A 10 7.20 8.01 -4.56
CA ARG A 10 6.06 7.27 -5.14
C ARG A 10 5.66 6.05 -4.33
N VAL A 11 6.62 5.25 -3.88
CA VAL A 11 6.38 4.09 -3.01
C VAL A 11 5.68 4.53 -1.72
N TRP A 12 6.08 5.67 -1.16
CA TRP A 12 5.45 6.24 0.02
C TRP A 12 4.01 6.69 -0.23
N ASP A 13 3.76 7.41 -1.32
CA ASP A 13 2.40 7.85 -1.71
C ASP A 13 1.47 6.65 -1.91
N ILE A 14 1.95 5.61 -2.61
CA ILE A 14 1.21 4.35 -2.80
C ILE A 14 0.94 3.68 -1.45
N THR A 15 1.91 3.68 -0.54
CA THR A 15 1.75 3.10 0.80
C THR A 15 0.67 3.84 1.59
N CYS A 16 0.67 5.17 1.57
CA CYS A 16 -0.33 5.99 2.25
C CYS A 16 -1.74 5.77 1.67
N ALA A 17 -1.86 5.78 0.34
CA ALA A 17 -3.14 5.55 -0.35
C ALA A 17 -3.71 4.16 -0.03
N LEU A 18 -2.87 3.12 -0.05
CA LEU A 18 -3.28 1.76 0.28
C LEU A 18 -3.73 1.62 1.74
N LEU A 19 -3.04 2.28 2.68
CA LEU A 19 -3.44 2.28 4.09
C LEU A 19 -4.79 2.98 4.31
N GLN A 20 -5.00 4.14 3.70
CA GLN A 20 -6.24 4.89 3.82
C GLN A 20 -7.42 4.12 3.20
N TYR A 21 -7.19 3.43 2.08
CA TYR A 21 -8.17 2.51 1.51
C TYR A 21 -8.54 1.40 2.48
N LEU A 22 -7.54 0.67 2.98
CA LEU A 22 -7.76 -0.47 3.85
C LEU A 22 -8.36 -0.06 5.20
N GLU A 23 -8.11 1.16 5.68
CA GLU A 23 -8.79 1.72 6.85
C GLU A 23 -10.29 1.94 6.56
N THR A 24 -10.62 2.51 5.40
CA THR A 24 -12.01 2.78 4.98
C THR A 24 -12.77 1.48 4.71
N ALA A 25 -12.09 0.46 4.18
CA ALA A 25 -12.66 -0.84 3.87
C ALA A 25 -11.82 -1.98 4.48
N PRO A 26 -11.93 -2.22 5.80
CA PRO A 26 -11.06 -3.18 6.50
C PRO A 26 -11.34 -4.65 6.18
N ALA A 27 -12.43 -4.94 5.45
CA ALA A 27 -12.74 -6.25 4.90
C ALA A 27 -12.24 -6.43 3.46
N ALA A 28 -11.75 -5.36 2.83
CA ALA A 28 -11.23 -5.41 1.47
C ALA A 28 -9.99 -6.29 1.41
N LYS A 29 -9.92 -7.07 0.34
CA LYS A 29 -8.80 -7.92 -0.02
C LYS A 29 -8.66 -7.82 -1.51
N ASP A 30 -7.46 -7.51 -1.97
CA ASP A 30 -7.24 -7.31 -3.39
C ASP A 30 -5.89 -7.88 -3.82
N THR A 31 -5.77 -8.13 -5.10
CA THR A 31 -4.54 -8.58 -5.75
C THR A 31 -3.59 -7.41 -5.96
N LEU A 32 -2.31 -7.70 -6.25
CA LEU A 32 -1.37 -6.64 -6.61
C LEU A 32 -1.86 -5.88 -7.84
N GLU A 33 -2.38 -6.61 -8.84
CA GLU A 33 -2.95 -6.02 -10.05
C GLU A 33 -4.16 -5.14 -9.74
N GLY A 34 -5.09 -5.57 -8.89
CA GLY A 34 -6.27 -4.78 -8.53
C GLY A 34 -5.93 -3.53 -7.70
N ILE A 35 -4.95 -3.63 -6.79
CA ILE A 35 -4.38 -2.45 -6.10
C ILE A 35 -3.81 -1.46 -7.13
N ALA A 36 -3.03 -1.93 -8.10
CA ALA A 36 -2.44 -1.07 -9.12
C ALA A 36 -3.49 -0.46 -10.07
N GLN A 37 -4.51 -1.23 -10.45
CA GLN A 37 -5.50 -0.86 -11.46
C GLN A 37 -6.61 0.05 -10.93
N TRP A 38 -7.08 -0.14 -9.69
CA TRP A 38 -8.25 0.58 -9.16
C TRP A 38 -7.89 1.82 -8.33
N TRP A 39 -6.75 1.81 -7.62
CA TRP A 39 -6.46 2.82 -6.61
C TRP A 39 -5.66 4.00 -7.09
N LEU A 40 -4.90 3.82 -8.18
CA LEU A 40 -3.92 4.82 -8.57
C LEU A 40 -4.31 5.62 -9.81
N TRP A 41 -5.29 5.16 -10.61
CA TRP A 41 -5.56 5.72 -11.96
C TRP A 41 -4.28 6.00 -12.76
N LEU A 42 -3.19 5.31 -12.40
CA LEU A 42 -1.88 5.44 -13.01
C LEU A 42 -1.91 4.57 -14.25
N GLU A 43 -1.24 5.04 -15.29
CA GLU A 43 -0.95 4.20 -16.44
C GLU A 43 -0.18 2.96 -15.93
N LEU A 44 -0.77 1.78 -16.13
CA LEU A 44 -0.20 0.48 -15.74
C LEU A 44 1.10 0.23 -16.52
N THR A 45 2.17 0.83 -16.04
CA THR A 45 3.51 0.72 -16.59
C THR A 45 4.35 -0.16 -15.65
N GLU A 46 5.35 -0.85 -16.20
CA GLU A 46 6.27 -1.70 -15.41
C GLU A 46 6.88 -0.99 -14.17
N PRO A 47 7.26 0.30 -14.23
CA PRO A 47 7.75 1.03 -13.05
C PRO A 47 6.69 1.15 -11.95
N VAL A 48 5.44 1.43 -12.32
CA VAL A 48 4.34 1.57 -11.35
C VAL A 48 4.08 0.23 -10.65
N LEU A 49 4.05 -0.87 -11.39
CA LEU A 49 3.91 -2.20 -10.77
C LEU A 49 5.07 -2.54 -9.84
N LYS A 50 6.30 -2.11 -10.17
CA LYS A 50 7.47 -2.29 -9.31
C LYS A 50 7.34 -1.48 -8.01
N ASP A 51 6.91 -0.23 -8.10
CA ASP A 51 6.72 0.66 -6.95
C ASP A 51 5.58 0.14 -6.06
N VAL A 52 4.45 -0.30 -6.65
CA VAL A 52 3.34 -0.95 -5.93
C VAL A 52 3.82 -2.21 -5.22
N LYS A 53 4.61 -3.05 -5.89
CA LYS A 53 5.18 -4.26 -5.28
C LYS A 53 6.09 -3.94 -4.11
N GLN A 54 6.91 -2.88 -4.21
CA GLN A 54 7.74 -2.44 -3.09
C GLN A 54 6.90 -1.93 -1.92
N ALA A 55 5.88 -1.11 -2.17
CA ALA A 55 4.97 -0.60 -1.14
C ALA A 55 4.25 -1.75 -0.40
N VAL A 56 3.67 -2.69 -1.16
CA VAL A 56 3.01 -3.89 -0.60
C VAL A 56 4.01 -4.73 0.20
N ALA A 57 5.21 -4.98 -0.33
CA ALA A 57 6.23 -5.75 0.38
C ALA A 57 6.66 -5.09 1.70
N LEU A 58 6.78 -3.76 1.74
CA LEU A 58 7.08 -3.01 2.96
C LEU A 58 5.97 -3.18 4.01
N LEU A 59 4.71 -3.10 3.59
CA LEU A 59 3.57 -3.27 4.49
C LEU A 59 3.43 -4.71 5.01
N VAL A 60 3.70 -5.71 4.16
CA VAL A 60 3.75 -7.13 4.56
C VAL A 60 4.88 -7.37 5.55
N SER A 61 6.09 -6.83 5.27
CA SER A 61 7.26 -6.95 6.16
C SER A 61 7.00 -6.34 7.55
N LYS A 62 6.25 -5.24 7.60
CA LYS A 62 5.82 -4.61 8.87
C LYS A 62 4.64 -5.33 9.54
N GLY A 63 4.06 -6.34 8.90
CA GLY A 63 2.89 -7.09 9.37
C GLY A 63 1.60 -6.27 9.40
N ILE A 64 1.56 -5.15 8.66
CA ILE A 64 0.40 -4.26 8.58
C ILE A 64 -0.68 -4.85 7.68
N ILE A 65 -0.25 -5.45 6.57
CA ILE A 65 -1.11 -6.24 5.68
C ILE A 65 -0.62 -7.69 5.66
N LEU A 66 -1.53 -8.61 5.35
CA LEU A 66 -1.25 -10.03 5.23
C LEU A 66 -1.35 -10.43 3.76
N GLU A 67 -0.30 -11.04 3.25
CA GLU A 67 -0.34 -11.77 2.00
C GLU A 67 -0.99 -13.14 2.26
N THR A 68 -2.02 -13.48 1.49
CA THR A 68 -2.57 -14.83 1.50
C THR A 68 -2.42 -15.46 0.12
N ARG A 69 -1.75 -16.61 0.07
CA ARG A 69 -1.58 -17.41 -1.14
C ARG A 69 -2.57 -18.56 -1.13
N ARG A 70 -3.22 -18.80 -2.27
CA ARG A 70 -4.03 -20.00 -2.52
C ARG A 70 -3.50 -20.69 -3.76
N GLU A 71 -3.47 -22.01 -3.73
CA GLU A 71 -3.00 -22.79 -4.87
C GLU A 71 -3.86 -22.50 -6.11
N GLY A 72 -3.21 -22.16 -7.22
CA GLY A 72 -3.88 -21.82 -8.48
C GLY A 72 -4.50 -20.42 -8.56
N MET A 73 -4.32 -19.55 -7.57
CA MET A 73 -4.82 -18.17 -7.60
C MET A 73 -3.74 -17.13 -7.28
N SER A 74 -3.89 -15.93 -7.83
CA SER A 74 -3.04 -14.79 -7.49
C SER A 74 -3.12 -14.50 -5.98
N PRO A 75 -1.99 -14.12 -5.34
CA PRO A 75 -2.00 -13.73 -3.94
C PRO A 75 -2.89 -12.50 -3.75
N TYR A 76 -3.65 -12.50 -2.66
CA TYR A 76 -4.41 -11.34 -2.23
C TYR A 76 -3.85 -10.78 -0.93
N TYR A 77 -3.92 -9.46 -0.84
CA TYR A 77 -3.42 -8.68 0.28
C TYR A 77 -4.60 -8.03 0.98
N GLY A 78 -4.61 -8.13 2.31
CA GLY A 78 -5.65 -7.53 3.13
C GLY A 78 -5.10 -7.01 4.44
N LEU A 79 -5.84 -6.12 5.08
CA LEU A 79 -5.46 -5.54 6.36
C LEU A 79 -5.28 -6.62 7.43
N ASN A 80 -4.21 -6.53 8.21
CA ASN A 80 -4.04 -7.38 9.38
C ASN A 80 -4.95 -6.87 10.51
N PRO A 81 -6.01 -7.61 10.92
CA PRO A 81 -6.93 -7.15 11.95
C PRO A 81 -6.25 -6.88 13.29
N GLN A 82 -5.15 -7.60 13.59
CA GLN A 82 -4.37 -7.41 14.81
C GLN A 82 -3.57 -6.08 14.82
N ARG A 83 -3.33 -5.50 13.64
CA ARG A 83 -2.58 -4.24 13.49
C ARG A 83 -3.44 -3.04 13.14
N ARG A 84 -4.77 -3.19 13.15
CA ARG A 84 -5.71 -2.10 12.81
C ARG A 84 -5.50 -0.85 13.67
N GLN A 85 -5.26 -1.01 14.99
CA GLN A 85 -4.99 0.13 15.87
C GLN A 85 -3.68 0.86 15.52
N MET A 86 -2.70 0.13 15.01
CA MET A 86 -1.42 0.69 14.56
C MET A 86 -1.59 1.51 13.28
N ILE A 87 -2.48 1.08 12.37
CA ILE A 87 -2.76 1.79 11.11
C ILE A 87 -3.37 3.15 11.39
N SER A 88 -4.41 3.21 12.25
CA SER A 88 -5.02 4.47 12.66
C SER A 88 -3.98 5.40 13.31
N SER A 89 -3.08 4.86 14.14
CA SER A 89 -1.99 5.63 14.74
C SER A 89 -0.99 6.18 13.70
N ILE A 90 -0.66 5.39 12.68
CA ILE A 90 0.20 5.82 11.57
C ILE A 90 -0.49 6.92 10.77
N LEU A 91 -1.76 6.74 10.40
CA LEU A 91 -2.52 7.71 9.62
C LEU A 91 -2.71 9.03 10.39
N SER A 92 -3.10 8.99 11.67
CA SER A 92 -3.16 10.20 12.51
C SER A 92 -1.79 10.88 12.68
N GLY A 93 -0.70 10.11 12.72
CA GLY A 93 0.67 10.64 12.73
C GLY A 93 1.11 11.25 11.39
N LEU A 94 0.52 10.82 10.28
CA LEU A 94 0.73 11.37 8.93
C LEU A 94 -0.06 12.65 8.71
N GLU A 95 -1.29 12.75 9.22
CA GLU A 95 -2.09 13.98 9.14
C GLU A 95 -1.42 15.16 9.86
N GLY A 96 -0.62 14.88 10.90
CA GLY A 96 0.22 15.88 11.57
C GLY A 96 1.45 16.34 10.75
N ARG A 97 1.81 15.65 9.66
CA ARG A 97 2.90 16.04 8.75
C ARG A 97 2.40 16.76 7.49
N SER A 98 1.10 16.79 7.23
CA SER A 98 0.49 17.37 6.02
C SER A 98 0.15 18.86 6.12
N THR A 99 0.63 19.59 7.14
CA THR A 99 0.41 21.05 7.26
C THR A 99 1.55 21.92 6.71
N LEU A 100 2.45 21.37 5.89
CA LEU A 100 3.49 22.19 5.26
C LEU A 100 3.83 21.73 3.83
N HIS A 101 2.97 22.05 2.86
CA HIS A 101 3.40 22.54 1.55
C HIS A 101 2.28 23.32 0.85
#